data_AF-A0A1W2E0X8-F1
#
_entry.id   AF-A0A1W2E0X8-F1
#
_cell.length_a   1.000
_cell.length_b   1.000
_cell.length_c   1.000
_cell.angle_alpha   90.00
_cell.angle_beta   90.00
_cell.angle_gamma   90.00
#
_symmetry.space_group_name_H-M   'P 1'
#
loop_
_entity.id
_entity.type
_entity.pdbx_description
1 polymer ?
#
loop_
_entity_poly.entity_id
_entity_poly.type
_entity_poly.pdbx_seq_one_letter_code
_entity_poly.pdbx_strand_id
1 'polypeptide(L)'
;MEKNIAHPTDACLYEKARRQLVALADEGGITLRQNYNRLAPRLALQAGRYAHARQFKRMRKALKQLKGYTGRVLRDLRRQLD
;
A
#
# COMPACT_ATOMS: atom_id res chain seq x y z
N MET A 1 7.47 -3.16 27.65
CA MET A 1 7.01 -2.16 26.68
C MET A 1 6.99 -2.82 25.31
N GLU A 2 5.81 -3.09 24.75
CA GLU A 2 5.71 -3.65 23.40
C GLU A 2 6.15 -2.56 22.41
N LYS A 3 7.23 -2.83 21.66
CA LYS A 3 7.71 -1.90 20.63
C LYS A 3 6.67 -1.91 19.51
N ASN A 4 6.01 -0.78 19.27
CA ASN A 4 5.07 -0.59 18.16
C ASN A 4 5.82 -0.47 16.81
N ILE A 5 6.67 -1.45 16.51
CA ILE A 5 7.50 -1.53 15.32
C ILE A 5 6.86 -2.55 14.39
N ALA A 6 6.36 -2.07 13.26
CA ALA A 6 5.87 -2.92 12.18
C ALA A 6 7.05 -3.56 11.44
N HIS A 7 6.85 -4.78 10.92
CA HIS A 7 7.80 -5.41 10.02
C HIS A 7 7.87 -4.59 8.71
N PRO A 8 9.05 -4.42 8.08
CA PRO A 8 9.23 -3.55 6.91
C PRO A 8 8.31 -3.84 5.70
N THR A 9 7.72 -5.04 5.64
CA THR A 9 6.83 -5.49 4.57
C THR A 9 5.37 -5.65 5.00
N ASP A 10 4.98 -5.01 6.09
CA ASP A 10 3.60 -5.07 6.59
C ASP A 10 2.59 -4.37 5.69
N ALA A 11 1.38 -4.92 5.67
CA ALA A 11 0.25 -4.39 4.90
C ALA A 11 -0.06 -2.93 5.25
N CYS A 12 0.01 -2.59 6.54
CA CYS A 12 -0.23 -1.23 7.04
C CYS A 12 0.81 -0.24 6.49
N LEU A 13 2.07 -0.64 6.36
CA LEU A 13 3.12 0.22 5.82
C LEU A 13 2.93 0.47 4.32
N TYR A 14 2.58 -0.56 3.54
CA TYR A 14 2.31 -0.38 2.12
C TYR A 14 1.12 0.55 1.86
N GLU A 15 0.04 0.40 2.64
CA GLU A 15 -1.12 1.27 2.50
C GLU A 15 -0.84 2.70 2.97
N LYS A 16 -0.09 2.87 4.07
CA LYS A 16 0.35 4.19 4.54
C LYS A 16 1.21 4.89 3.49
N ALA A 17 2.20 4.20 2.94
CA ALA A 17 3.06 4.75 1.89
C ALA A 17 2.25 5.15 0.64
N ARG A 18 1.30 4.30 0.21
CA ARG A 18 0.42 4.63 -0.92
C ARG A 18 -0.41 5.89 -0.64
N ARG A 19 -1.02 5.99 0.54
CA ARG A 19 -1.80 7.18 0.95
C ARG A 19 -0.96 8.45 0.92
N GLN A 20 0.27 8.40 1.44
CA GLN A 20 1.18 9.54 1.43
C GLN A 20 1.55 9.96 0.00
N LEU A 21 1.86 9.01 -0.88
CA LEU A 21 2.15 9.32 -2.28
C LEU A 21 0.96 9.96 -3.00
N VAL A 22 -0.26 9.51 -2.72
CA VAL A 22 -1.47 10.10 -3.30
C VAL A 22 -1.70 11.52 -2.77
N ALA A 23 -1.48 11.75 -1.48
CA ALA A 23 -1.62 13.09 -0.90
C ALA A 23 -0.59 14.06 -1.49
N LEU A 24 0.67 13.64 -1.61
CA LEU A 24 1.73 14.45 -2.22
C LEU A 24 1.45 14.76 -3.70
N ALA A 25 0.87 13.81 -4.44
CA ALA A 25 0.46 14.06 -5.83
C ALA A 25 -0.66 15.11 -5.90
N ASP A 26 -1.64 15.03 -5.00
CA ASP A 26 -2.75 15.98 -4.91
C ASP A 26 -2.26 17.39 -4.55
N GLU A 27 -1.37 17.50 -3.55
CA GLU A 27 -0.70 18.75 -3.15
C GLU A 27 0.12 19.35 -4.31
N GLY A 28 0.75 18.50 -5.12
CA GLY A 28 1.50 18.91 -6.31
C GLY A 28 0.65 19.20 -7.55
N GLY A 29 -0.68 19.04 -7.49
CA GLY A 29 -1.55 19.16 -8.67
C GLY A 29 -1.33 18.09 -9.74
N ILE A 30 -0.67 16.98 -9.39
CA ILE A 30 -0.29 15.90 -10.29
C ILE A 30 -1.44 14.91 -10.43
N THR A 31 -1.95 14.74 -11.65
CA THR A 31 -3.02 13.78 -11.91
C THR A 31 -2.45 12.37 -12.08
N LEU A 32 -2.64 11.54 -11.06
CA LEU A 32 -2.26 10.12 -11.11
C LEU A 32 -3.19 9.32 -12.01
N ARG A 33 -2.62 8.44 -12.85
CA ARG A 33 -3.36 7.49 -13.68
C ARG A 33 -4.25 6.58 -12.84
N GLN A 34 -3.75 6.16 -11.67
CA GLN A 34 -4.45 5.32 -10.72
C GLN A 34 -3.97 5.62 -9.29
N ASN A 35 -4.90 5.82 -8.36
CA ASN A 35 -4.58 6.04 -6.94
C ASN A 35 -4.81 4.79 -6.06
N TYR A 36 -5.64 3.83 -6.49
CA TYR A 36 -6.04 2.62 -5.74
C TYR A 36 -6.75 2.86 -4.39
N ASN A 37 -7.34 4.04 -4.15
CA ASN A 37 -8.00 4.40 -2.89
C ASN A 37 -9.11 3.43 -2.46
N ARG A 38 -9.80 2.78 -3.42
CA ARG A 38 -10.89 1.83 -3.12
C ARG A 38 -10.41 0.41 -2.80
N LEU A 39 -9.31 -0.02 -3.41
CA LEU A 39 -8.86 -1.41 -3.39
C LEU A 39 -7.85 -1.68 -2.27
N ALA A 40 -6.90 -0.77 -2.09
CA ALA A 40 -5.78 -1.00 -1.19
C ALA A 40 -6.17 -1.07 0.30
N PRO A 41 -7.09 -0.24 0.85
CA PRO A 41 -7.55 -0.39 2.23
C PRO A 41 -8.21 -1.74 2.51
N ARG A 42 -9.08 -2.21 1.59
CA ARG A 42 -9.76 -3.51 1.72
C ARG A 42 -8.76 -4.66 1.72
N LEU A 43 -7.75 -4.57 0.87
CA LEU A 43 -6.72 -5.59 0.76
C LEU A 43 -5.79 -5.62 1.98
N ALA A 44 -5.46 -4.46 2.55
CA ALA A 44 -4.70 -4.37 3.80
C ALA A 44 -5.45 -5.02 4.98
N LEU A 45 -6.74 -4.76 5.10
CA LEU A 45 -7.60 -5.42 6.09
C LEU A 45 -7.66 -6.94 5.89
N GLN A 46 -7.82 -7.40 4.64
CA GLN A 46 -7.81 -8.83 4.33
C GLN A 46 -6.49 -9.51 4.68
N ALA A 47 -5.35 -8.84 4.48
CA ALA A 47 -4.05 -9.38 4.85
C ALA A 47 -3.98 -9.70 6.36
N GLY A 48 -4.48 -8.80 7.21
CA GLY A 48 -4.59 -9.03 8.66
C GLY A 48 -5.50 -10.21 9.01
N ARG A 49 -6.66 -10.31 8.35
CA ARG A 49 -7.60 -11.44 8.54
C ARG A 49 -6.96 -12.78 8.14
N TYR A 50 -6.21 -12.82 7.04
CA TYR A 50 -5.49 -14.03 6.63
C TYR A 50 -4.39 -14.39 7.61
N ALA A 51 -3.68 -13.40 8.17
CA ALA A 51 -2.68 -13.65 9.20
C ALA A 51 -3.32 -14.29 10.44
N HIS A 52 -4.43 -13.73 10.92
CA HIS A 52 -5.17 -14.26 12.07
C HIS A 52 -5.64 -15.70 11.83
N ALA A 53 -6.19 -15.99 10.65
CA ALA A 53 -6.62 -17.33 10.27
C ALA A 53 -5.47 -18.29 9.89
N ARG A 54 -4.20 -17.87 10.06
CA ARG A 54 -2.98 -18.61 9.67
C ARG A 54 -2.93 -18.97 8.17
N GLN A 55 -3.66 -18.25 7.32
CA GLN A 55 -3.71 -18.42 5.86
C GLN A 55 -2.57 -17.67 5.15
N PHE A 56 -1.31 -18.00 5.50
CA PHE A 56 -0.15 -17.23 5.07
C PHE A 56 0.06 -17.19 3.54
N LYS A 57 -0.34 -18.22 2.80
CA LYS A 57 -0.28 -18.19 1.32
C LYS A 57 -1.16 -17.06 0.75
N ARG A 58 -2.36 -16.85 1.30
CA ARG A 58 -3.28 -15.78 0.88
C ARG A 58 -2.77 -14.42 1.34
N MET A 59 -2.27 -14.33 2.57
CA MET A 59 -1.64 -13.12 3.11
C MET A 59 -0.49 -12.64 2.20
N ARG A 60 0.45 -13.51 1.84
CA ARG A 60 1.59 -13.16 0.96
C ARG A 60 1.13 -12.68 -0.41
N LYS A 61 0.07 -13.26 -0.98
CA LYS A 61 -0.52 -12.78 -2.24
C LYS A 61 -1.09 -11.37 -2.09
N ALA A 62 -1.83 -11.10 -1.01
CA ALA A 62 -2.37 -9.78 -0.72
C ALA A 62 -1.25 -8.74 -0.52
N LEU A 63 -0.19 -9.07 0.22
CA LEU A 63 0.98 -8.21 0.40
C LEU A 63 1.70 -7.91 -0.93
N LYS A 64 1.89 -8.92 -1.78
CA LYS A 64 2.49 -8.73 -3.12
C LYS A 64 1.67 -7.75 -3.97
N GLN A 65 0.35 -7.84 -3.88
CA GLN A 65 -0.56 -6.95 -4.63
C GLN A 65 -0.56 -5.53 -4.05
N LEU A 66 -0.55 -5.35 -2.71
CA LEU A 66 -0.36 -4.04 -2.07
C LEU A 66 0.95 -3.37 -2.50
N LYS A 67 2.08 -4.10 -2.43
CA LYS A 67 3.38 -3.64 -2.92
C LYS A 67 3.29 -3.19 -4.39
N GLY A 68 2.55 -3.93 -5.21
CA GLY A 68 2.30 -3.60 -6.61
C GLY A 68 1.48 -2.33 -6.82
N TYR A 69 0.50 -2.03 -5.96
CA TYR A 69 -0.26 -0.78 -6.00
C TYR A 69 0.61 0.40 -5.62
N THR A 70 1.29 0.32 -4.46
CA THR A 70 2.19 1.39 -3.99
C THR A 70 3.29 1.67 -5.03
N GLY A 71 3.92 0.64 -5.58
CA GLY A 71 4.95 0.80 -6.60
C GLY A 71 4.42 1.34 -7.94
N ARG A 72 3.15 1.11 -8.29
CA ARG A 72 2.54 1.73 -9.47
C ARG A 72 2.32 3.23 -9.28
N VAL A 73 1.78 3.65 -8.14
CA VAL A 73 1.62 5.07 -7.79
C VAL A 73 2.98 5.77 -7.78
N LEU A 74 3.99 5.20 -7.10
CA LEU A 74 5.33 5.80 -7.05
C LEU A 74 5.95 5.99 -8.43
N ARG A 75 5.85 4.97 -9.31
CA ARG A 75 6.41 5.06 -10.66
C ARG A 75 5.68 6.07 -11.53
N ASP A 76 4.35 6.17 -11.37
CA ASP A 76 3.56 7.14 -12.10
C ASP A 76 3.94 8.57 -11.70
N LEU A 77 4.04 8.81 -10.40
CA LEU A 77 4.50 10.09 -9.85
C LEU A 77 5.91 10.44 -10.35
N ARG A 78 6.86 9.51 -10.29
CA ARG A 78 8.23 9.74 -10.80
C ARG A 78 8.26 10.13 -12.27
N ARG A 79 7.51 9.44 -13.13
CA ARG A 79 7.45 9.74 -14.58
C ARG A 79 6.84 11.09 -14.92
N GLN A 80 6.07 11.69 -14.01
CA GLN A 80 5.49 13.02 -14.22
C GLN A 80 6.38 14.14 -13.64
N LEU A 81 7.37 13.77 -12.81
CA LEU A 81 8.36 14.69 -12.26
C LEU A 81 9.65 14.73 -13.09
N ASP A 82 9.94 13.66 -13.83
CA ASP A 82 10.98 13.60 -14.87
C ASP A 82 10.56 14.43 -16.09
#